data_AF-A0A8T5PX73-F1
#
_entry.id   AF-A0A8T5PX73-F1
#
_cell.length_a   1.000
_cell.length_b   1.000
_cell.length_c   1.000
_cell.angle_alpha   90.00
_cell.angle_beta   90.00
_cell.angle_gamma   90.00
#
_symmetry.space_group_name_H-M   'P 1'
#
loop_
_entity.id
_entity.type
_entity.pdbx_description
1 polymer ?
#
loop_
_entity_poly.entity_id
_entity_poly.type
_entity_poly.pdbx_seq_one_letter_code
_entity_poly.pdbx_strand_id
1 'polypeptide(L)'
;MIINILRKKLSARKLKELQYDNGLFAASSKQVATGYNAAWIRDNIYEALGLEQMKEVEALKKTYHALFDIFRKYEWKLDLALKKKPEFSFQYIHPRYNPESMSEFSEPWGNKQNDAIGAF
;
A
#
# COMPACT_ATOMS: atom_id res chain seq x y z
N MET A 1 5.41 31.73 -3.10
CA MET A 1 5.80 30.71 -4.11
C MET A 1 6.93 29.79 -3.62
N ILE A 2 8.07 30.32 -3.15
CA ILE A 2 9.23 29.52 -2.69
C ILE A 2 8.90 28.55 -1.54
N ILE A 3 8.14 29.00 -0.53
CA ILE A 3 7.75 28.17 0.62
C ILE A 3 6.98 26.91 0.21
N ASN A 4 6.08 27.02 -0.79
CA ASN A 4 5.31 25.88 -1.27
C ASN A 4 6.18 24.86 -2.00
N ILE A 5 7.19 25.30 -2.75
CA ILE A 5 8.14 24.42 -3.43
C ILE A 5 8.97 23.65 -2.38
N LEU A 6 9.45 24.34 -1.34
CA LEU A 6 10.22 23.71 -0.27
C LEU A 6 9.39 22.69 0.51
N ARG A 7 8.13 23.01 0.82
CA ARG A 7 7.21 22.08 1.49
C ARG A 7 6.97 20.82 0.64
N LYS A 8 6.72 20.96 -0.66
CA LYS A 8 6.54 19.81 -1.57
C LYS A 8 7.78 18.92 -1.60
N LYS A 9 8.97 19.51 -1.71
CA LYS A 9 10.24 18.77 -1.68
C LYS A 9 10.45 18.03 -0.35
N LEU A 10 10.11 18.66 0.78
CA LEU A 10 10.18 18.03 2.09
C LEU A 10 9.20 16.85 2.22
N SER A 11 7.96 17.01 1.77
CA SER A 11 6.97 15.93 1.77
C SER A 11 7.42 14.76 0.89
N ALA A 12 7.93 15.01 -0.31
CA ALA A 12 8.44 13.97 -1.19
C ALA A 12 9.62 13.21 -0.56
N ARG A 13 10.53 13.92 0.12
CA ARG A 13 11.62 13.28 0.87
C ARG A 13 11.08 12.37 1.98
N LYS A 14 10.11 12.83 2.77
CA LYS A 14 9.49 12.02 3.82
C LYS A 14 8.80 10.77 3.27
N LEU A 15 8.08 10.89 2.15
CA LEU A 15 7.50 9.72 1.48
C LEU A 15 8.57 8.71 1.11
N LYS A 16 9.66 9.15 0.48
CA LYS A 16 10.78 8.26 0.12
C LYS A 16 11.41 7.55 1.33
N GLU A 17 11.43 8.17 2.51
CA GLU A 17 11.92 7.55 3.75
C GLU A 17 11.00 6.41 4.24
N LEU A 18 9.70 6.46 3.91
CA LEU A 18 8.73 5.41 4.21
C LEU A 18 8.78 4.25 3.22
N GLN A 19 9.31 4.47 2.01
CA GLN A 19 9.40 3.44 0.97
C GLN A 19 10.42 2.35 1.33
N TYR A 20 10.08 1.11 1.00
CA TYR A 20 10.93 -0.07 1.08
C TYR A 20 11.55 -0.38 -0.29
N ASP A 21 12.57 -1.23 -0.27
CA ASP A 21 13.32 -1.60 -1.47
C ASP A 21 12.50 -2.37 -2.51
N ASN A 22 11.33 -2.91 -2.17
CA ASN A 22 10.41 -3.50 -3.14
C ASN A 22 9.43 -2.47 -3.74
N GLY A 23 9.30 -1.27 -3.17
CA GLY A 23 8.40 -0.21 -3.65
C GLY A 23 7.21 0.08 -2.73
N LEU A 24 6.92 -0.78 -1.76
CA LEU A 24 5.86 -0.53 -0.77
C LEU A 24 6.28 0.56 0.21
N PHE A 25 5.32 1.31 0.70
CA PHE A 25 5.46 2.25 1.80
C PHE A 25 4.85 1.68 3.08
N ALA A 26 5.49 1.94 4.22
CA ALA A 26 4.81 1.83 5.51
C ALA A 26 3.85 3.02 5.68
N ALA A 27 2.70 2.79 6.30
CA ALA A 27 1.71 3.84 6.57
C ALA A 27 2.22 4.94 7.52
N SER A 28 3.28 4.67 8.29
CA SER A 28 3.98 5.62 9.13
C SER A 28 5.43 5.16 9.34
N SER A 29 6.15 5.86 10.22
CA SER A 29 7.52 5.52 10.61
C SER A 29 7.68 4.02 10.86
N LYS A 30 8.77 3.45 10.31
CA LYS A 30 9.06 2.01 10.37
C LYS A 30 9.31 1.49 11.79
N GLN A 31 9.51 2.39 12.77
CA GLN A 31 9.83 2.07 14.16
C GLN A 31 8.63 2.15 15.12
N VAL A 32 7.40 2.37 14.63
CA VAL A 32 6.21 2.47 15.50
C VAL A 32 5.68 1.10 15.91
N ALA A 33 5.22 0.98 17.16
CA ALA A 33 4.60 -0.24 17.70
C ALA A 33 3.08 -0.32 17.48
N THR A 34 2.47 0.65 16.78
CA THR A 34 1.01 0.75 16.59
C THR A 34 0.48 -0.12 15.45
N GLY A 35 1.35 -0.81 14.71
CA GLY A 35 1.00 -1.54 13.49
C GLY A 35 0.93 -0.65 12.23
N TYR A 36 1.25 0.64 12.34
CA TYR A 36 1.38 1.55 11.19
C TYR A 36 2.74 1.46 10.49
N ASN A 37 3.63 0.58 10.97
CA ASN A 37 4.80 0.12 10.22
C ASN A 37 4.42 -0.88 9.10
N ALA A 38 3.16 -1.29 8.98
CA ALA A 38 2.66 -2.12 7.90
C ALA A 38 2.43 -1.33 6.60
N ALA A 39 2.48 -2.02 5.46
CA ALA A 39 2.06 -1.46 4.18
C ALA A 39 0.55 -1.60 4.00
N TRP A 40 -0.15 -0.49 3.89
CA TRP A 40 -1.57 -0.46 3.55
C TRP A 40 -1.74 -0.24 2.05
N ILE A 41 -2.59 -1.02 1.38
CA ILE A 41 -2.80 -0.86 -0.08
C ILE A 41 -3.29 0.56 -0.39
N ARG A 42 -4.31 1.03 0.33
CA ARG A 42 -4.88 2.37 0.12
C ARG A 42 -3.82 3.46 0.27
N ASP A 43 -3.03 3.41 1.33
CA ASP A 43 -2.00 4.40 1.63
C ASP A 43 -0.95 4.43 0.51
N ASN A 44 -0.49 3.25 0.07
CA ASN A 44 0.45 3.11 -1.04
C ASN A 44 -0.07 3.73 -2.35
N ILE A 45 -1.36 3.57 -2.65
CA ILE A 45 -2.00 4.18 -3.82
C ILE A 45 -1.99 5.71 -3.72
N TYR A 46 -2.41 6.27 -2.57
CA TYR A 46 -2.42 7.73 -2.40
C TYR A 46 -1.02 8.35 -2.35
N GLU A 47 -0.03 7.63 -1.82
CA GLU A 47 1.38 8.06 -1.87
C GLU A 47 1.92 8.02 -3.30
N ALA A 48 1.54 7.01 -4.09
CA ALA A 48 1.86 6.93 -5.51
C ALA A 48 1.29 8.13 -6.30
N LEU A 49 0.05 8.57 -6.02
CA LEU A 49 -0.49 9.81 -6.61
C LEU A 49 0.34 11.05 -6.23
N GLY A 50 0.86 11.09 -5.00
CA GLY A 50 1.80 12.13 -4.57
C GLY A 50 3.11 12.11 -5.37
N LEU A 51 3.67 10.92 -5.62
CA LEU A 51 4.85 10.74 -6.45
C LEU A 51 4.61 11.16 -7.90
N GLU A 52 3.45 10.81 -8.48
CA GLU A 52 3.04 11.23 -9.81
C GLU A 52 3.04 12.76 -9.94
N GLN A 53 2.41 13.45 -8.99
CA GLN A 53 2.38 14.91 -8.95
C GLN A 53 3.78 15.55 -8.83
N MET A 54 4.73 14.82 -8.22
CA MET A 54 6.13 15.23 -8.09
C MET A 54 7.01 14.79 -9.27
N LYS A 55 6.45 14.06 -10.25
CA LYS A 55 7.15 13.47 -11.39
C LYS A 55 8.24 12.47 -10.98
N GLU A 56 8.05 11.78 -9.86
CA GLU A 56 8.96 10.75 -9.35
C GLU A 56 8.62 9.38 -9.98
N VAL A 57 8.76 9.30 -11.31
CA VAL A 57 8.23 8.20 -12.14
C VAL A 57 8.76 6.82 -11.77
N GLU A 58 10.04 6.70 -11.43
CA GLU A 58 10.62 5.40 -11.11
C GLU A 58 10.13 4.85 -9.76
N ALA A 59 9.98 5.72 -8.76
CA ALA A 59 9.39 5.33 -7.48
C ALA A 59 7.90 4.96 -7.65
N LEU A 60 7.17 5.71 -8.48
CA LEU A 60 5.77 5.45 -8.82
C LEU A 60 5.58 4.05 -9.44
N LYS A 61 6.35 3.74 -10.49
CA LYS A 61 6.29 2.43 -11.16
C LYS A 61 6.57 1.31 -10.18
N LYS A 62 7.60 1.48 -9.34
CA LYS A 62 8.01 0.49 -8.35
C LYS A 62 6.89 0.18 -7.36
N THR A 63 6.17 1.19 -6.88
CA THR A 63 5.01 1.01 -5.99
C THR A 63 3.88 0.24 -6.68
N TYR A 64 3.52 0.59 -7.91
CA TYR A 64 2.48 -0.15 -8.63
C TYR A 64 2.88 -1.59 -8.95
N HIS A 65 4.14 -1.85 -9.32
CA HIS A 65 4.64 -3.21 -9.48
C HIS A 65 4.52 -4.02 -8.18
N ALA A 66 4.89 -3.44 -7.04
CA ALA A 66 4.75 -4.10 -5.74
C ALA A 66 3.28 -4.42 -5.38
N LEU A 67 2.35 -3.49 -5.67
CA LEU A 67 0.91 -3.73 -5.48
C LEU A 67 0.39 -4.82 -6.42
N PHE A 68 0.81 -4.83 -7.69
CA PHE A 68 0.49 -5.90 -8.63
C PHE A 68 1.03 -7.26 -8.16
N ASP A 69 2.24 -7.32 -7.62
CA ASP A 69 2.82 -8.56 -7.09
C ASP A 69 2.03 -9.09 -5.89
N ILE A 70 1.52 -8.20 -5.03
CA ILE A 70 0.58 -8.58 -3.96
C ILE A 70 -0.69 -9.19 -4.57
N PHE A 71 -1.34 -8.52 -5.52
CA PHE A 71 -2.57 -9.03 -6.12
C PHE A 71 -2.35 -10.34 -6.87
N ARG A 72 -1.21 -10.51 -7.54
CA ARG A 72 -0.83 -11.77 -8.18
C ARG A 72 -0.62 -12.88 -7.16
N LYS A 73 0.03 -12.61 -6.02
CA LYS A 73 0.24 -13.58 -4.94
C LYS A 73 -1.08 -14.04 -4.30
N TYR A 74 -2.07 -13.15 -4.24
CA TYR A 74 -3.37 -13.41 -3.60
C TYR A 74 -4.55 -13.46 -4.59
N GLU A 75 -4.26 -13.70 -5.88
CA GLU A 75 -5.23 -13.68 -6.99
C GLU A 75 -6.42 -14.62 -6.74
N TRP A 76 -6.16 -15.77 -6.11
CA TRP A 76 -7.19 -16.76 -5.75
C TRP A 76 -8.34 -16.17 -4.93
N LYS A 77 -8.11 -15.10 -4.17
CA LYS A 77 -9.13 -14.39 -3.39
C LYS A 77 -10.04 -13.55 -4.28
N LEU A 78 -9.47 -12.91 -5.30
CA LEU A 78 -10.22 -12.16 -6.31
C LEU A 78 -11.08 -13.13 -7.13
N ASP A 79 -10.48 -14.24 -7.59
CA ASP A 79 -11.20 -15.31 -8.29
C ASP A 79 -12.36 -15.88 -7.47
N LEU A 80 -12.14 -16.08 -6.18
CA LEU A 80 -13.18 -16.55 -5.27
C LEU A 80 -14.31 -15.52 -5.17
N ALA A 81 -13.99 -14.24 -4.99
CA ALA A 81 -14.96 -13.15 -4.88
C ALA A 81 -15.79 -12.95 -6.16
N LEU A 82 -15.22 -13.26 -7.33
CA LEU A 82 -15.93 -13.26 -8.61
C LEU A 82 -16.94 -14.42 -8.73
N LYS A 83 -16.61 -15.59 -8.15
CA LYS A 83 -17.46 -16.78 -8.20
C LYS A 83 -18.58 -16.76 -7.15
N LYS A 84 -18.27 -16.26 -5.95
CA LYS A 84 -19.23 -16.16 -4.85
C LYS A 84 -18.81 -15.09 -3.84
N LYS A 85 -19.79 -14.58 -3.10
CA LYS A 85 -19.52 -13.69 -1.97
C LYS A 85 -18.62 -14.41 -0.96
N PRO A 86 -17.46 -13.84 -0.57
CA PRO A 86 -16.61 -14.47 0.41
C PRO A 86 -17.31 -14.60 1.77
N GLU A 87 -17.17 -15.76 2.39
CA GLU A 87 -17.83 -16.15 3.64
C GLU A 87 -16.95 -15.85 4.85
N PHE A 88 -15.64 -16.06 4.71
CA PHE A 88 -14.65 -15.86 5.78
C PHE A 88 -13.79 -14.62 5.54
N SER A 89 -13.30 -13.99 6.61
CA SER A 89 -12.48 -12.77 6.53
C SER A 89 -11.21 -12.95 5.69
N PHE A 90 -10.52 -14.08 5.86
CA PHE A 90 -9.28 -14.39 5.13
C PHE A 90 -9.48 -14.55 3.61
N GLN A 91 -10.72 -14.72 3.15
CA GLN A 91 -11.03 -14.83 1.72
C GLN A 91 -11.11 -13.46 1.04
N TYR A 92 -11.17 -12.38 1.81
CA TYR A 92 -10.99 -11.03 1.28
C TYR A 92 -9.51 -10.71 1.14
N ILE A 93 -9.18 -9.88 0.16
CA ILE A 93 -7.86 -9.25 0.08
C ILE A 93 -7.62 -8.50 1.38
N HIS A 94 -6.52 -8.82 2.06
CA HIS A 94 -6.20 -8.19 3.32
C HIS A 94 -5.79 -6.72 3.06
N PRO A 95 -6.21 -5.74 3.88
CA PRO A 95 -5.89 -4.34 3.62
C PRO A 95 -4.42 -3.98 3.89
N ARG A 96 -3.71 -4.82 4.66
CA ARG A 96 -2.34 -4.57 5.15
C ARG A 96 -1.40 -5.73 4.88
N TYR A 97 -0.15 -5.43 4.59
CA TYR A 97 0.89 -6.40 4.29
C TYR A 97 2.15 -6.08 5.09
N ASN A 98 2.92 -7.11 5.39
CA ASN A 98 4.29 -6.93 5.81
C ASN A 98 5.06 -6.29 4.64
N PRO A 99 5.66 -5.10 4.83
CA PRO A 99 6.27 -4.35 3.74
C PRO A 99 7.55 -4.99 3.20
N GLU A 100 8.16 -5.94 3.90
CA GLU A 100 9.37 -6.64 3.45
C GLU A 100 9.01 -7.94 2.71
N SER A 101 8.15 -8.77 3.30
CA SER A 101 7.80 -10.08 2.75
C SER A 101 6.57 -10.08 1.82
N MET A 102 5.85 -8.96 1.77
CA MET A 102 4.60 -8.82 0.99
C MET A 102 3.58 -9.90 1.36
N SER A 103 3.59 -10.33 2.62
CA SER A 103 2.70 -11.35 3.16
C SER A 103 1.62 -10.70 4.02
N GLU A 104 0.43 -11.27 3.98
CA GLU A 104 -0.66 -10.89 4.87
C GLU A 104 -0.33 -11.19 6.33
N PHE A 105 -0.94 -10.40 7.21
CA PHE A 105 -0.96 -10.69 8.63
C PHE A 105 -1.99 -11.79 8.91
N SER A 106 -1.69 -12.69 9.85
CA SER A 106 -2.60 -13.76 10.24
C SER A 106 -3.74 -13.28 11.14
N GLU A 107 -3.56 -12.14 11.80
CA GLU A 107 -4.51 -11.59 12.74
C GLU A 107 -5.69 -10.95 12.01
N PRO A 108 -6.94 -11.19 12.48
CA PRO A 108 -8.09 -10.44 12.01
C PRO A 108 -7.87 -8.94 12.20
N TRP A 109 -8.12 -8.15 11.15
CA TRP A 109 -7.98 -6.69 11.20
C TRP A 109 -9.25 -5.97 10.80
N GLY A 110 -9.89 -5.34 11.79
CA GLY A 110 -11.00 -4.41 11.58
C GLY A 110 -12.12 -4.94 10.68
N ASN A 111 -12.69 -4.03 9.89
CA ASN A 111 -13.74 -4.32 8.92
C ASN A 111 -13.16 -4.71 7.55
N LYS A 112 -14.01 -5.29 6.70
CA LYS A 112 -13.71 -5.55 5.28
C LYS A 112 -13.49 -4.23 4.55
N GLN A 113 -12.32 -4.05 3.92
CA GLN A 113 -11.89 -2.81 3.27
C GLN A 113 -11.72 -3.03 1.77
N ASN A 114 -12.85 -3.09 1.06
CA ASN A 114 -12.87 -3.28 -0.40
C ASN A 114 -12.35 -2.06 -1.17
N ASP A 115 -12.24 -0.90 -0.52
CA ASP A 115 -11.60 0.29 -1.05
C ASP A 115 -10.12 0.06 -1.39
N ALA A 116 -9.46 -0.91 -0.75
CA ALA A 116 -8.12 -1.34 -1.14
C ALA A 116 -8.04 -1.84 -2.60
N ILE A 117 -9.11 -2.48 -3.09
CA ILE A 117 -9.20 -2.88 -4.50
C ILE A 117 -9.76 -1.75 -5.35
N GLY A 118 -10.81 -1.06 -4.87
CA GLY A 118 -11.47 -0.02 -5.65
C GLY A 118 -10.61 1.24 -5.89
N ALA A 119 -9.58 1.48 -5.08
CA ALA A 119 -8.67 2.61 -5.26
C ALA A 119 -7.55 2.32 -6.27
N PHE A 120 -7.26 1.06 -6.57
CA PHE A 120 -6.20 0.65 -7.49
C PHE A 120 -6.66 0.72 -8.95
#